data_AF-A0A2V6F3K3-F1
#
_entry.id   AF-A0A2V6F3K3-F1
#
_cell.length_a   1.000
_cell.length_b   1.000
_cell.length_c   1.000
_cell.angle_alpha   90.00
_cell.angle_beta   90.00
_cell.angle_gamma   90.00
#
_symmetry.space_group_name_H-M   'P 1'
#
loop_
_entity.id
_entity.type
_entity.pdbx_description
1 polymer ?
#
loop_
_entity_poly.entity_id
_entity_poly.type
_entity_poly.pdbx_seq_one_letter_code
_entity_poly.pdbx_strand_id
1 'polypeptide(L)'
;MTLRLNGNYLDRAVLQATPDAREKSVVGKFGAGFLRTGAAFGSGSFTHNRWYASLFYDGPPGSSLGGLDTGLIVHYIGDYWDDRLFTSDQKPRKVREWTTLDLVLNYTFNLSASVAQNEVAGFARDGGKNSKMKDGKGKNVMPVSTAEYNPCGRRAWLNNTTITLGLNNVFDLAPPFVAGSGENGYDEATANIKGRTWYVALTKRF
;
A
#
# COMPACT_ATOMS: atom_id res chain seq x y z
N MET A 1 4.51 -11.80 -8.32
CA MET A 1 4.40 -10.38 -8.71
C MET A 1 3.06 -10.18 -9.39
N THR A 2 2.33 -9.15 -8.96
CA THR A 2 0.93 -8.93 -9.34
C THR A 2 0.79 -7.47 -9.79
N LEU A 3 0.43 -7.27 -11.06
CA LEU A 3 0.10 -5.96 -11.62
C LEU A 3 -1.41 -5.80 -11.68
N ARG A 4 -1.92 -4.65 -11.28
CA ARG A 4 -3.33 -4.26 -11.45
C ARG A 4 -3.41 -2.86 -12.03
N LEU A 5 -4.31 -2.67 -12.99
CA LEU A 5 -4.63 -1.37 -13.58
C LEU A 5 -6.14 -1.21 -13.56
N ASN A 6 -6.62 -0.20 -12.84
CA ASN A 6 -8.04 0.15 -12.76
C ASN A 6 -8.21 1.60 -13.16
N GLY A 7 -9.16 1.91 -14.02
CA GLY A 7 -9.42 3.28 -14.41
C GLY A 7 -10.78 3.44 -15.05
N ASN A 8 -11.22 4.68 -15.12
CA ASN A 8 -12.44 5.06 -15.80
C ASN A 8 -12.15 6.21 -16.78
N TYR A 9 -12.91 6.20 -17.86
CA TYR A 9 -13.02 7.33 -18.76
C TYR A 9 -14.46 7.84 -18.72
N LEU A 10 -14.64 9.10 -18.35
CA LEU A 10 -15.91 9.79 -18.41
C LEU A 10 -15.99 10.52 -19.74
N ASP A 11 -16.80 9.96 -20.65
CA ASP A 11 -17.02 10.55 -21.98
C ASP A 11 -18.02 11.71 -21.94
N ARG A 12 -19.11 11.52 -21.17
CA ARG A 12 -20.20 12.49 -21.10
C ARG A 12 -20.72 12.64 -19.68
N ALA A 13 -20.74 13.89 -19.23
CA ALA A 13 -21.54 14.34 -18.10
C ALA A 13 -22.22 15.64 -18.53
N VAL A 14 -23.55 15.71 -18.37
CA VAL A 14 -24.35 16.84 -18.83
C VAL A 14 -25.24 17.34 -17.69
N LEU A 15 -25.29 18.66 -17.57
CA LEU A 15 -26.10 19.39 -16.62
C LEU A 15 -27.27 20.03 -17.35
N GLN A 16 -28.47 19.79 -16.84
CA GLN A 16 -29.68 20.48 -17.26
C GLN A 16 -30.37 21.03 -16.01
N ALA A 17 -30.21 22.33 -15.77
CA ALA A 17 -30.61 22.98 -14.51
C ALA A 17 -32.12 22.98 -14.26
N THR A 18 -32.93 23.07 -15.32
CA THR A 18 -34.39 22.99 -15.31
C THR A 18 -34.86 22.18 -16.51
N PRO A 19 -36.07 21.58 -16.49
CA PRO A 19 -36.58 20.75 -17.59
C PRO A 19 -36.53 21.44 -18.97
N ASP A 20 -36.67 22.76 -19.00
CA ASP A 20 -36.66 23.55 -20.25
C ASP A 20 -35.30 24.18 -20.56
N ALA A 21 -34.31 24.08 -19.66
CA ALA A 21 -32.98 24.62 -19.90
C ALA A 21 -32.21 23.79 -20.92
N ARG A 22 -31.31 24.46 -21.66
CA ARG A 22 -30.37 23.78 -22.55
C ARG A 22 -29.38 22.93 -21.76
N GLU A 23 -29.20 21.69 -22.19
CA GLU A 23 -28.13 20.80 -21.74
C GLU A 23 -26.74 21.43 -21.92
N LYS A 24 -25.91 21.35 -20.88
CA LYS A 24 -24.51 21.79 -20.91
C LYS A 24 -23.59 20.65 -20.53
N SER A 25 -22.57 20.40 -21.33
CA SER A 25 -21.51 19.46 -20.98
C SER A 25 -20.64 19.99 -19.84
N VAL A 26 -20.47 19.15 -18.82
CA VAL A 26 -19.76 19.45 -17.56
C VAL A 26 -18.57 18.53 -17.31
N VAL A 27 -18.35 17.54 -18.19
CA VAL A 27 -17.11 16.75 -18.20
C VAL A 27 -15.91 17.64 -18.57
N GLY A 28 -14.77 17.34 -17.96
CA GLY A 28 -13.53 18.10 -18.07
C GLY A 28 -13.56 19.48 -17.42
N LYS A 29 -14.54 19.76 -16.54
CA LYS A 29 -14.70 21.08 -15.90
C LYS A 29 -14.80 20.96 -14.39
N PHE A 30 -14.25 21.96 -13.70
CA PHE A 30 -14.45 22.19 -12.28
C PHE A 30 -15.74 22.96 -12.03
N GLY A 31 -16.42 22.69 -10.91
CA GLY A 31 -17.57 23.50 -10.49
C GLY A 31 -18.89 23.17 -11.19
N ALA A 32 -18.90 22.11 -12.00
CA ALA A 32 -19.91 21.88 -13.02
C ALA A 32 -20.96 20.80 -12.63
N GLY A 33 -20.95 20.33 -11.37
CA GLY A 33 -21.93 19.38 -10.81
C GLY A 33 -22.93 20.02 -9.84
N PHE A 34 -24.15 19.46 -9.75
CA PHE A 34 -25.20 19.86 -8.81
C PHE A 34 -24.84 19.57 -7.34
N LEU A 35 -23.91 20.31 -6.73
CA LEU A 35 -23.65 20.25 -5.29
C LEU A 35 -23.41 21.65 -4.69
N ARG A 36 -24.50 22.43 -4.58
CA ARG A 36 -24.96 23.15 -3.36
C ARG A 36 -25.93 24.27 -3.76
N THR A 37 -27.14 24.22 -3.21
CA THR A 37 -28.15 25.27 -3.35
C THR A 37 -27.70 26.53 -2.61
N GLY A 38 -27.61 27.66 -3.32
CA GLY A 38 -27.28 28.98 -2.77
C GLY A 38 -25.85 29.44 -3.07
N ALA A 39 -25.69 30.32 -4.07
CA ALA A 39 -24.52 31.15 -4.38
C ALA A 39 -23.11 30.50 -4.45
N ALA A 40 -22.99 29.17 -4.32
CA ALA A 40 -21.74 28.43 -4.42
C ALA A 40 -21.91 27.32 -5.49
N PHE A 41 -21.19 27.46 -6.59
CA PHE A 41 -21.15 26.46 -7.66
C PHE A 41 -20.45 25.18 -7.18
N GLY A 42 -20.82 24.03 -7.77
CA GLY A 42 -20.62 22.68 -7.23
C GLY A 42 -19.22 22.30 -6.75
N SER A 43 -19.14 21.49 -5.69
CA SER A 43 -17.88 20.95 -5.17
C SER A 43 -17.34 19.81 -6.04
N GLY A 44 -16.35 20.12 -6.89
CA GLY A 44 -15.49 19.13 -7.53
C GLY A 44 -15.44 19.16 -9.06
N SER A 45 -14.46 18.44 -9.64
CA SER A 45 -14.30 18.28 -11.09
C SER A 45 -14.82 16.94 -11.61
N PHE A 46 -15.25 16.95 -12.88
CA PHE A 46 -15.52 15.73 -13.66
C PHE A 46 -14.37 15.48 -14.63
N THR A 47 -13.21 15.01 -14.15
CA THR A 47 -12.07 14.72 -15.03
C THR A 47 -12.43 13.63 -16.04
N HIS A 48 -11.88 13.72 -17.26
CA HIS A 48 -12.13 12.70 -18.29
C HIS A 48 -11.54 11.36 -17.89
N ASN A 49 -10.34 11.36 -17.32
CA ASN A 49 -9.61 10.15 -16.98
C ASN A 49 -9.20 10.17 -15.51
N ARG A 50 -9.37 9.04 -14.86
CA ARG A 50 -8.82 8.75 -13.54
C ARG A 50 -8.45 7.29 -13.52
N TRP A 51 -7.24 6.98 -13.09
CA TRP A 51 -6.77 5.61 -13.03
C TRP A 51 -5.79 5.40 -11.89
N TYR A 52 -5.68 4.15 -11.50
CA TYR A 52 -4.81 3.65 -10.47
C TYR A 52 -4.10 2.42 -11.00
N ALA A 53 -2.77 2.44 -10.92
CA ALA A 53 -1.96 1.27 -11.23
C ALA A 53 -1.28 0.81 -9.94
N SER A 54 -1.27 -0.49 -9.67
CA SER A 54 -0.52 -1.03 -8.55
C SER A 54 0.28 -2.24 -8.96
N LEU A 55 1.46 -2.36 -8.37
CA LEU A 55 2.38 -3.44 -8.61
C LEU A 55 2.86 -3.96 -7.27
N PHE A 56 2.57 -5.23 -7.00
CA PHE A 56 2.92 -5.90 -5.77
C PHE A 56 3.89 -7.05 -6.04
N TYR A 57 4.87 -7.19 -5.15
CA TYR A 57 5.81 -8.29 -5.14
C TYR A 57 5.70 -9.02 -3.80
N ASP A 58 5.43 -10.31 -3.89
CA ASP A 58 5.40 -11.24 -2.77
C ASP A 58 6.66 -12.11 -2.86
N GLY A 59 7.41 -12.19 -1.76
CA GLY A 59 8.68 -12.88 -1.71
C GLY A 59 8.52 -14.41 -1.83
N PRO A 60 9.42 -15.10 -2.55
CA PRO A 60 9.30 -16.54 -2.75
C PRO A 60 9.30 -17.31 -1.42
N PRO A 61 8.34 -18.24 -1.22
CA PRO A 61 8.34 -19.13 -0.06
C PRO A 61 9.67 -19.89 0.05
N GLY A 62 10.17 -20.09 1.28
CA GLY A 62 11.42 -20.81 1.53
C GLY A 62 12.70 -20.02 1.21
N SER A 63 12.60 -18.77 0.74
CA SER A 63 13.74 -17.86 0.60
C SER A 63 13.89 -16.94 1.83
N SER A 64 15.03 -16.25 1.95
CA SER A 64 15.21 -15.17 2.93
C SER A 64 14.21 -14.02 2.77
N LEU A 65 13.55 -13.92 1.61
CA LEU A 65 12.52 -12.94 1.32
C LEU A 65 11.11 -13.49 1.48
N GLY A 66 10.90 -14.73 1.88
CA GLY A 66 9.57 -15.37 1.92
C GLY A 66 8.55 -14.76 2.89
N GLY A 67 8.93 -13.74 3.67
CA GLY A 67 8.02 -12.93 4.48
C GLY A 67 7.82 -11.50 3.97
N LEU A 68 8.47 -11.12 2.87
CA LEU A 68 8.44 -9.77 2.31
C LEU A 68 7.29 -9.65 1.30
N ASP A 69 6.36 -8.73 1.56
CA ASP A 69 5.36 -8.28 0.59
C ASP A 69 5.48 -6.77 0.42
N THR A 70 5.78 -6.31 -0.79
CA THR A 70 5.93 -4.87 -1.08
C THR A 70 5.10 -4.45 -2.26
N GLY A 71 4.65 -3.20 -2.26
CA GLY A 71 3.85 -2.65 -3.32
C GLY A 71 4.15 -1.20 -3.62
N LEU A 72 3.91 -0.83 -4.86
CA LEU A 72 3.83 0.55 -5.32
C LEU A 72 2.46 0.79 -5.93
N ILE A 73 1.90 1.96 -5.68
CA ILE A 73 0.58 2.37 -6.18
C ILE A 73 0.70 3.77 -6.78
N VAL A 74 0.36 3.89 -8.06
CA VAL A 74 0.29 5.16 -8.78
C VAL A 74 -1.18 5.58 -8.81
N HIS A 75 -1.46 6.80 -8.36
CA HIS A 75 -2.75 7.44 -8.49
C HIS A 75 -2.64 8.54 -9.53
N TYR A 76 -3.50 8.52 -10.55
CA TYR A 76 -3.52 9.53 -11.60
C TYR A 76 -4.91 10.16 -11.72
N ILE A 77 -4.92 11.49 -11.79
CA ILE A 77 -6.08 12.32 -12.02
C ILE A 77 -5.82 13.17 -13.26
N GLY A 78 -6.73 13.08 -14.22
CA GLY A 78 -6.69 13.83 -15.46
C GLY A 78 -6.76 15.34 -15.29
N ASP A 79 -6.41 16.03 -16.37
CA ASP A 79 -6.61 17.46 -16.48
C ASP A 79 -8.09 17.84 -16.56
N TYR A 80 -8.38 19.08 -16.22
CA TYR A 80 -9.69 19.70 -16.36
C TYR A 80 -9.55 21.21 -16.40
N TRP A 81 -10.66 21.92 -16.56
CA TRP A 81 -10.69 23.37 -16.74
C TRP A 81 -11.44 24.06 -15.61
N ASP A 82 -10.85 25.14 -15.10
CA ASP A 82 -11.56 26.15 -14.33
C ASP A 82 -12.54 26.91 -15.21
N ASP A 83 -13.67 27.30 -14.63
CA ASP A 83 -14.56 28.26 -15.27
C ASP A 83 -13.93 29.66 -15.24
N ARG A 84 -14.07 30.39 -16.34
CA ARG A 84 -13.63 31.78 -16.49
C ARG A 84 -14.17 32.71 -15.39
N LEU A 85 -15.29 32.36 -14.77
CA LEU A 85 -15.90 33.14 -13.69
C LEU A 85 -15.03 33.19 -12.43
N PHE A 86 -14.13 32.22 -12.25
CA PHE A 86 -13.27 32.12 -11.07
C PHE A 86 -11.83 32.59 -11.30
N THR A 87 -11.48 32.92 -12.53
CA THR A 87 -10.13 33.33 -12.93
C THR A 87 -10.02 34.85 -13.00
N SER A 88 -8.91 35.43 -12.53
CA SER A 88 -8.69 36.88 -12.50
C SER A 88 -8.64 37.54 -13.88
N ASP A 89 -8.22 36.80 -14.91
CA ASP A 89 -8.16 37.24 -16.31
C ASP A 89 -9.44 36.92 -17.11
N GLN A 90 -10.46 36.37 -16.44
CA GLN A 90 -11.74 35.94 -17.03
C GLN A 90 -11.58 34.98 -18.22
N LYS A 91 -10.54 34.14 -18.21
CA LYS A 91 -10.30 33.12 -19.22
C LYS A 91 -10.35 31.73 -18.60
N PRO A 92 -10.90 30.72 -19.30
CA PRO A 92 -10.78 29.35 -18.84
C PRO A 92 -9.32 29.00 -18.60
N ARG A 93 -9.02 28.42 -17.44
CA ARG A 93 -7.66 28.02 -17.08
C ARG A 93 -7.59 26.51 -16.96
N LYS A 94 -6.58 25.92 -17.58
CA LYS A 94 -6.32 24.50 -17.45
C LYS A 94 -5.75 24.20 -16.06
N VAL A 95 -6.40 23.30 -15.35
CA VAL A 95 -5.87 22.64 -14.16
C VAL A 95 -5.08 21.43 -14.64
N ARG A 96 -3.79 21.39 -14.29
CA ARG A 96 -2.91 20.28 -14.67
C ARG A 96 -3.36 18.97 -14.02
N GLU A 97 -3.00 17.87 -14.67
CA GLU A 97 -3.09 16.52 -14.11
C GLU A 97 -2.33 16.40 -12.78
N TRP A 98 -2.73 15.41 -11.97
CA TRP A 98 -2.08 15.12 -10.70
C TRP A 98 -1.77 13.64 -10.59
N THR A 99 -0.50 13.33 -10.34
CA THR A 99 -0.04 11.95 -10.17
C THR A 99 0.70 11.82 -8.85
N THR A 100 0.30 10.86 -8.02
CA THR A 100 1.02 10.52 -6.79
C THR A 100 1.49 9.08 -6.83
N LEU A 101 2.56 8.80 -6.09
CA LEU A 101 3.10 7.48 -5.88
C LEU A 101 3.04 7.17 -4.39
N ASP A 102 2.48 6.01 -4.05
CA ASP A 102 2.46 5.46 -2.72
C ASP A 102 3.28 4.16 -2.69
N LEU A 103 3.97 3.91 -1.58
CA LEU A 103 4.77 2.71 -1.35
C LEU A 103 4.31 2.02 -0.08
N VAL A 104 4.34 0.69 -0.08
CA VAL A 104 4.11 -0.13 1.10
C VAL A 104 5.13 -1.28 1.14
N LEU A 105 5.63 -1.53 2.34
CA LEU A 105 6.58 -2.60 2.65
C LEU A 105 6.05 -3.35 3.86
N ASN A 106 5.75 -4.62 3.70
CA ASN A 106 5.36 -5.52 4.77
C ASN A 106 6.44 -6.59 4.92
N TYR A 107 6.83 -6.85 6.16
CA TYR A 107 7.70 -7.98 6.47
C TYR A 107 7.12 -8.79 7.61
N THR A 108 6.78 -10.05 7.30
CA THR A 108 6.30 -11.04 8.24
C THR A 108 7.46 -11.91 8.69
N PHE A 109 7.69 -11.95 10.00
CA PHE A 109 8.68 -12.82 10.60
C PHE A 109 8.17 -14.25 10.60
N ASN A 110 8.65 -15.04 9.63
CA ASN A 110 8.46 -16.48 9.58
C ASN A 110 9.69 -17.16 10.20
N LEU A 111 9.77 -17.14 11.52
CA LEU A 111 10.81 -17.82 12.27
C LEU A 111 10.37 -19.26 12.46
N SER A 112 10.47 -20.07 11.40
CA SER A 112 10.32 -21.51 11.53
C SER A 112 11.23 -21.99 12.67
N ALA A 113 10.68 -22.74 13.62
CA ALA A 113 11.50 -23.48 14.56
C ALA A 113 12.56 -24.20 13.72
N SER A 114 13.83 -24.09 14.10
CA SER A 114 14.89 -24.90 13.50
C SER A 114 14.40 -26.34 13.61
N VAL A 115 13.88 -26.89 12.52
CA VAL A 115 13.71 -28.32 12.40
C VAL A 115 15.16 -28.77 12.41
N ALA A 116 15.63 -29.23 13.57
CA ALA A 116 16.83 -30.07 13.61
C ALA A 116 16.63 -31.02 12.44
N GLN A 117 17.49 -30.93 11.42
CA GLN A 117 17.43 -31.83 10.28
C GLN A 117 17.19 -33.20 10.89
N ASN A 118 16.06 -33.83 10.56
CA ASN A 118 15.76 -35.15 11.03
C ASN A 118 16.98 -36.00 10.66
N GLU A 119 17.85 -36.26 11.64
CA GLU A 119 18.77 -37.37 11.55
C GLU A 119 17.84 -38.56 11.48
N VAL A 120 17.68 -39.07 10.26
CA VAL A 120 16.96 -40.31 10.01
C VAL A 120 17.62 -41.35 10.91
N ALA A 121 16.91 -41.74 11.97
CA ALA A 121 17.27 -42.83 12.84
C ALA A 121 17.32 -44.11 11.98
N GLY A 122 18.49 -44.46 11.45
CA GLY A 122 18.59 -45.60 10.54
C GLY A 122 19.85 -45.73 9.68
N PHE A 123 20.86 -44.87 9.77
CA PHE A 123 22.16 -45.16 9.14
C PHE A 123 23.15 -45.73 10.16
N ALA A 124 23.08 -47.04 10.37
CA ALA A 124 24.18 -47.79 10.93
C ALA A 124 25.36 -47.75 9.95
N ARG A 125 26.37 -46.92 10.24
CA ARG A 125 27.73 -47.18 9.74
C ARG A 125 28.50 -47.88 10.85
N ASP A 126 28.37 -49.20 10.81
CA ASP A 126 29.27 -50.11 11.47
C ASP A 126 30.68 -49.97 10.85
N GLY A 127 31.71 -49.88 11.69
CA GLY A 127 33.07 -49.59 11.24
C GLY A 127 33.99 -49.24 12.40
N GLY A 128 34.18 -50.18 13.31
CA GLY A 128 34.72 -49.96 14.65
C GLY A 128 36.19 -49.58 14.78
N LYS A 129 36.57 -49.35 16.04
CA LYS A 129 37.79 -49.88 16.67
C LYS A 129 37.71 -49.71 18.19
N ASN A 130 37.97 -50.82 18.88
CA ASN A 130 38.02 -50.96 20.32
C ASN A 130 39.11 -50.11 20.98
N SER A 131 38.80 -49.52 22.14
CA SER A 131 39.76 -49.37 23.24
C SER A 131 39.07 -49.54 24.60
N LYS A 132 39.26 -50.74 25.16
CA LYS A 132 39.25 -51.15 26.58
C LYS A 132 38.58 -50.21 27.60
N MET A 133 37.46 -50.68 28.17
CA MET A 133 37.04 -50.30 29.51
C MET A 133 37.96 -50.96 30.55
N LYS A 134 38.44 -50.17 31.51
CA LYS A 134 38.81 -50.62 32.85
C LYS A 134 38.30 -49.60 33.86
N ASP A 135 37.48 -50.11 34.78
CA ASP A 135 36.96 -49.59 36.04
C ASP A 135 37.22 -48.12 36.47
N GLY A 136 36.13 -47.49 36.92
CA GLY A 136 36.18 -46.49 38.00
C GLY A 136 35.28 -45.28 37.81
N LYS A 137 34.14 -45.26 38.52
CA LYS A 137 33.37 -44.07 38.98
C LYS A 137 33.38 -42.80 38.10
N GLY A 138 32.25 -42.52 37.44
CA GLY A 138 31.97 -41.20 36.85
C GLY A 138 30.47 -40.95 36.70
N LYS A 139 29.99 -39.82 37.23
CA LYS A 139 28.60 -39.35 37.21
C LYS A 139 28.23 -38.74 35.84
N ASN A 140 26.93 -38.79 35.53
CA ASN A 140 26.20 -37.95 34.54
C ASN A 140 26.68 -38.14 33.07
N VAL A 141 25.89 -37.93 32.03
CA VAL A 141 24.73 -37.05 31.81
C VAL A 141 23.93 -37.74 30.70
N MET A 142 22.62 -37.96 30.87
CA MET A 142 21.77 -37.93 29.67
C MET A 142 21.51 -36.45 29.38
N PRO A 143 21.72 -36.00 28.13
CA PRO A 143 20.64 -35.25 27.53
C PRO A 143 20.41 -35.82 26.15
N VAL A 144 19.28 -36.52 26.01
CA VAL A 144 18.53 -36.44 24.77
C VAL A 144 18.21 -34.96 24.60
N SER A 145 19.02 -34.25 23.81
CA SER A 145 18.64 -32.93 23.29
C SER A 145 17.59 -33.15 22.22
N THR A 146 16.38 -33.53 22.63
CA THR A 146 15.19 -32.98 21.99
C THR A 146 15.38 -31.47 22.06
N ALA A 147 15.60 -30.83 20.91
CA ALA A 147 15.53 -29.39 20.82
C ALA A 147 14.13 -29.00 21.30
N GLU A 148 14.04 -28.65 22.59
CA GLU A 148 12.80 -28.19 23.20
C GLU A 148 12.35 -26.98 22.39
N TYR A 149 11.17 -27.12 21.80
CA TYR A 149 10.34 -25.97 21.48
C TYR A 149 10.29 -25.10 22.73
N ASN A 150 10.97 -23.96 22.69
CA ASN A 150 11.02 -23.03 23.80
C ASN A 150 10.01 -21.92 23.52
N PRO A 151 8.74 -22.04 23.98
CA PRO A 151 7.68 -21.06 23.71
C PRO A 151 7.96 -19.68 24.32
N CYS A 152 9.00 -19.56 25.16
CA CYS A 152 9.23 -18.42 26.05
C CYS A 152 10.44 -17.56 25.64
N GLY A 153 10.60 -17.28 24.34
CA GLY A 153 11.73 -16.46 23.83
C GLY A 153 11.30 -15.38 22.83
N ARG A 154 12.11 -14.32 22.69
CA ARG A 154 11.87 -13.21 21.71
C ARG A 154 11.60 -13.73 20.29
N ARG A 155 12.19 -14.85 19.88
CA ARG A 155 11.92 -15.49 18.58
C ARG A 155 10.51 -16.08 18.47
N ALA A 156 10.04 -16.80 19.48
CA ALA A 156 8.67 -17.31 19.53
C ALA A 156 7.66 -16.15 19.56
N TRP A 157 7.99 -15.09 20.30
CA TRP A 157 7.17 -13.88 20.35
C TRP A 157 7.15 -13.09 19.02
N LEU A 158 8.23 -13.09 18.25
CA LEU A 158 8.28 -12.40 16.95
C LEU A 158 7.67 -13.21 15.81
N ASN A 159 7.54 -14.53 15.93
CA ASN A 159 7.01 -15.36 14.86
C ASN A 159 5.57 -14.95 14.49
N ASN A 160 5.20 -14.92 13.22
CA ASN A 160 3.89 -14.42 12.73
C ASN A 160 3.57 -12.96 13.10
N THR A 161 4.60 -12.18 13.44
CA THR A 161 4.49 -10.73 13.54
C THR A 161 4.80 -10.11 12.17
N THR A 162 3.98 -9.18 11.73
CA THR A 162 4.19 -8.40 10.51
C THR A 162 4.46 -6.95 10.88
N ILE A 163 5.56 -6.40 10.40
CA ILE A 163 5.82 -4.95 10.42
C ILE A 163 5.46 -4.39 9.04
N THR A 164 4.67 -3.33 9.03
CA THR A 164 4.32 -2.56 7.84
C THR A 164 4.94 -1.18 7.92
N LEU A 165 5.63 -0.76 6.87
CA LEU A 165 6.02 0.61 6.61
C LEU A 165 5.29 1.06 5.35
N GLY A 166 4.54 2.16 5.43
CA GLY A 166 3.95 2.77 4.24
C GLY A 166 4.32 4.24 4.10
N LEU A 167 4.34 4.70 2.85
CA LEU A 167 4.67 6.06 2.47
C LEU A 167 3.72 6.52 1.37
N ASN A 168 2.78 7.39 1.71
CA ASN A 168 1.87 7.99 0.74
C ASN A 168 2.48 9.27 0.19
N ASN A 169 2.23 9.56 -1.08
CA ASN A 169 2.74 10.74 -1.80
C ASN A 169 4.27 10.87 -1.63
N VAL A 170 5.02 9.87 -2.10
CA VAL A 170 6.49 9.76 -1.97
C VAL A 170 7.22 11.05 -2.40
N PHE A 171 6.71 11.71 -3.45
CA PHE A 171 7.30 12.92 -4.02
C PHE A 171 6.83 14.22 -3.36
N ASP A 172 6.00 14.14 -2.31
CA ASP A 172 5.51 15.29 -1.56
C ASP A 172 4.82 16.35 -2.46
N LEU A 173 4.04 15.86 -3.45
CA LEU A 173 3.41 16.72 -4.44
C LEU A 173 2.16 17.36 -3.87
N ALA A 174 2.11 18.70 -3.90
CA ALA A 174 0.89 19.44 -3.63
C ALA A 174 -0.16 19.21 -4.74
N PRO A 175 -1.46 19.22 -4.41
CA PRO A 175 -2.52 19.16 -5.41
C PRO A 175 -2.45 20.38 -6.35
N PRO A 176 -2.94 20.26 -7.60
CA PRO A 176 -3.03 21.38 -8.51
C PRO A 176 -3.90 22.51 -7.93
N PHE A 177 -3.47 23.75 -8.14
CA PHE A 177 -4.31 24.90 -7.82
C PHE A 177 -5.60 24.86 -8.65
N VAL A 178 -6.72 25.26 -8.06
CA VAL A 178 -8.05 25.38 -8.68
C VAL A 178 -8.66 26.72 -8.29
N ALA A 179 -8.93 27.58 -9.26
CA ALA A 179 -9.38 28.95 -9.00
C ALA A 179 -10.80 28.99 -8.43
N GLY A 180 -11.65 28.04 -8.83
CA GLY A 180 -13.01 27.93 -8.29
C GLY A 180 -13.09 27.38 -6.87
N SER A 181 -11.98 26.90 -6.30
CA SER A 181 -11.93 26.36 -4.94
C SER A 181 -11.52 27.46 -3.95
N GLY A 182 -12.49 28.30 -3.59
CA GLY A 182 -12.25 29.50 -2.78
C GLY A 182 -11.82 29.25 -1.34
N GLU A 183 -12.08 28.05 -0.79
CA GLU A 183 -11.74 27.71 0.59
C GLU A 183 -10.27 27.26 0.71
N ASN A 184 -9.88 26.29 -0.12
CA ASN A 184 -8.60 25.59 0.06
C ASN A 184 -7.70 25.62 -1.19
N GLY A 185 -8.16 26.16 -2.32
CA GLY A 185 -7.35 26.36 -3.52
C GLY A 185 -7.06 25.10 -4.33
N TYR A 186 -7.75 23.98 -4.07
CA TYR A 186 -7.64 22.72 -4.82
C TYR A 186 -8.99 21.99 -4.89
N ASP A 187 -9.12 21.01 -5.79
CA ASP A 187 -10.32 20.19 -5.88
C ASP A 187 -10.32 19.07 -4.81
N GLU A 188 -11.15 19.24 -3.79
CA GLU A 188 -11.30 18.28 -2.68
C GLU A 188 -12.04 16.99 -3.04
N ALA A 189 -12.79 16.98 -4.14
CA ALA A 189 -13.50 15.77 -4.57
C ALA A 189 -12.54 14.76 -5.22
N THR A 190 -11.43 15.25 -5.77
CA THR A 190 -10.48 14.42 -6.51
C THR A 190 -9.13 14.35 -5.83
N ALA A 191 -8.68 15.42 -5.18
CA ALA A 191 -7.37 15.54 -4.57
C ALA A 191 -7.42 15.75 -3.05
N ASN A 192 -6.25 15.69 -2.40
CA ASN A 192 -6.10 15.87 -0.97
C ASN A 192 -4.80 16.64 -0.70
N ILE A 193 -4.80 17.52 0.31
CA ILE A 193 -3.67 18.37 0.66
C ILE A 193 -2.55 17.65 1.44
N LYS A 194 -2.80 16.43 1.92
CA LYS A 194 -1.76 15.68 2.65
C LYS A 194 -0.56 15.47 1.73
N GLY A 195 0.57 16.05 2.13
CA GLY A 195 1.88 15.78 1.55
C GLY A 195 2.36 14.37 1.88
N ARG A 196 3.67 14.18 1.83
CA ARG A 196 4.30 12.90 2.13
C ARG A 196 3.98 12.45 3.54
N THR A 197 3.27 11.34 3.66
CA THR A 197 2.83 10.79 4.95
C THR A 197 3.39 9.37 5.10
N TRP A 198 4.21 9.16 6.14
CA TRP A 198 4.68 7.83 6.51
C TRP A 198 3.84 7.24 7.63
N TYR A 199 3.72 5.92 7.65
CA TYR A 199 3.08 5.20 8.75
C TYR A 199 3.80 3.89 9.02
N VAL A 200 3.72 3.44 10.26
CA VAL A 200 4.21 2.13 10.69
C VAL A 200 3.06 1.41 11.37
N ALA A 201 2.87 0.14 11.03
CA ALA A 201 1.92 -0.73 11.70
C ALA A 201 2.59 -2.04 12.14
N LEU A 202 2.08 -2.60 13.23
CA LEU A 202 2.50 -3.89 13.75
C LEU A 202 1.26 -4.78 13.84
N THR A 203 1.29 -5.92 13.16
CA THR A 203 0.23 -6.92 13.22
C THR A 203 0.79 -8.21 13.79
N LYS A 204 0.06 -8.85 14.70
CA LYS A 204 0.42 -10.16 15.28
C LYS A 204 -0.70 -11.14 15.02
N ARG A 205 -0.39 -12.29 14.43
CA ARG A 205 -1.33 -13.42 14.38
C ARG A 205 -1.03 -14.37 15.54
N PHE A 206 -2.09 -14.80 16.24
CA PHE A 206 -2.05 -15.73 17.36
C PHE A 206 -2.42 -17.14 16.90
#